data_AF-A0A0K8RC51-F1
#
_entry.id   AF-A0A0K8RC51-F1
#
_cell.length_a   1.000
_cell.length_b   1.000
_cell.length_c   1.000
_cell.angle_alpha   90.00
_cell.angle_beta   90.00
_cell.angle_gamma   90.00
#
_symmetry.space_group_name_H-M   'P 1'
#
loop_
_entity.id
_entity.type
_entity.pdbx_description
1 polymer ?
#
loop_
_entity_poly.entity_id
_entity_poly.type
_entity_poly.pdbx_seq_one_letter_code
_entity_poly.pdbx_strand_id
1 'polypeptide(L)'
;MAEGSLFSWLNEEIFRRPTYSRSCCLLDNYNPHQGYKEVVTSEERQEEEAFIEEISRTLPIKYLYKYLLAKGIVSGNYQEFKSKMLSLWFDLCGRGVHLAVLLLLTCFCWRNQTWRARSLWIS
;
A
#
# COMPACT_ATOMS: atom_id res chain seq x y z
N MET A 1 18.94 -22.99 2.94
CA MET A 1 17.69 -22.21 2.89
C MET A 1 16.84 -22.67 4.07
N ALA A 2 16.11 -21.78 4.75
CA ALA A 2 15.25 -22.20 5.86
C ALA A 2 14.08 -23.04 5.31
N GLU A 3 13.90 -24.26 5.81
CA GLU A 3 12.89 -25.20 5.30
C GLU A 3 11.49 -25.02 5.93
N GLY A 4 11.33 -24.08 6.87
CA GLY A 4 10.06 -23.81 7.55
C GLY A 4 9.32 -22.59 7.03
N SER A 5 8.00 -22.57 7.24
CA SER A 5 7.23 -21.32 7.13
C SER A 5 7.59 -20.37 8.27
N LEU A 6 7.78 -19.07 7.97
CA LEU A 6 7.98 -18.05 9.00
C LEU A 6 6.76 -17.93 9.93
N PHE A 7 5.57 -18.11 9.36
CA PHE A 7 4.30 -18.13 10.09
C PHE A 7 3.73 -19.55 10.08
N SER A 8 3.52 -20.13 11.25
CA SER A 8 2.86 -21.43 11.40
C SER A 8 1.34 -21.33 11.38
N TRP A 9 0.78 -20.18 11.76
CA TRP A 9 -0.65 -19.90 11.74
C TRP A 9 -0.92 -18.39 11.72
N LEU A 10 -2.01 -17.98 11.06
CA LEU A 10 -2.54 -16.62 11.03
C LEU A 10 -4.06 -16.69 10.93
N ASN A 11 -4.79 -15.93 11.75
CA ASN A 11 -6.24 -15.83 11.60
C ASN A 11 -6.59 -15.05 10.33
N GLU A 12 -7.20 -15.71 9.34
CA GLU A 12 -7.60 -15.10 8.07
C GLU A 12 -8.64 -13.99 8.22
N GLU A 13 -9.38 -13.93 9.33
CA GLU A 13 -10.30 -12.83 9.62
C GLU A 13 -9.59 -11.48 9.72
N ILE A 14 -8.27 -11.46 9.97
CA ILE A 14 -7.50 -10.22 9.96
C ILE A 14 -7.56 -9.51 8.60
N PHE A 15 -7.65 -10.27 7.51
CA PHE A 15 -7.74 -9.72 6.14
C PHE A 15 -9.10 -9.09 5.85
N ARG A 16 -10.14 -9.41 6.66
CA ARG A 16 -11.44 -8.74 6.58
C ARG A 16 -11.45 -7.37 7.26
N ARG A 17 -10.45 -7.05 8.07
CA ARG A 17 -10.34 -5.71 8.66
C ARG A 17 -10.12 -4.69 7.55
N PRO A 18 -10.86 -3.57 7.51
CA PRO A 18 -10.83 -2.63 6.39
C PRO A 18 -9.42 -2.20 5.97
N THR A 19 -8.55 -1.89 6.92
CA THR A 19 -7.17 -1.47 6.64
C THR A 19 -6.35 -2.56 5.95
N TYR A 20 -6.46 -3.81 6.40
CA TYR A 20 -5.74 -4.94 5.80
C TYR A 20 -6.33 -5.30 4.45
N SER A 21 -7.66 -5.30 4.32
CA SER A 21 -8.34 -5.53 3.04
C SER A 21 -7.88 -4.54 1.99
N ARG A 22 -7.86 -3.23 2.30
CA ARG A 22 -7.36 -2.20 1.38
C ARG A 22 -5.88 -2.38 1.06
N SER A 23 -5.07 -2.77 2.04
CA SER A 23 -3.66 -3.08 1.80
C SER A 23 -3.47 -4.30 0.89
N CYS A 24 -4.33 -5.31 0.97
CA CYS A 24 -4.29 -6.48 0.09
C CYS A 24 -4.62 -6.10 -1.36
N CYS A 25 -5.63 -5.24 -1.58
CA CYS A 25 -5.96 -4.67 -2.90
C CYS A 25 -4.88 -3.76 -3.49
N LEU A 26 -3.85 -3.38 -2.73
CA LEU A 26 -2.68 -2.70 -3.31
C LEU A 26 -1.59 -3.70 -3.71
N LEU A 27 -1.55 -4.86 -3.05
CA LEU A 27 -0.51 -5.87 -3.23
C LEU A 27 -0.82 -6.83 -4.38
N ASP A 28 -2.08 -7.04 -4.71
CA ASP A 28 -2.52 -7.86 -5.86
C ASP A 28 -2.24 -7.19 -7.21
N ASN A 29 -2.13 -5.86 -7.26
CA ASN A 29 -1.69 -5.11 -8.43
C ASN A 29 -0.19 -5.25 -8.75
N TYR A 30 0.60 -5.76 -7.80
CA TYR A 30 2.05 -5.81 -7.96
C TYR A 30 2.48 -6.77 -9.07
N ASN A 31 3.17 -6.22 -10.09
CA ASN A 31 3.79 -7.01 -11.15
C ASN A 31 5.27 -7.33 -10.81
N PRO A 32 5.63 -8.61 -10.62
CA PRO A 32 7.00 -9.00 -10.26
C PRO A 32 8.00 -8.89 -11.43
N HIS A 33 7.52 -8.70 -12.67
CA HIS A 33 8.39 -8.63 -13.85
C HIS A 33 9.00 -7.24 -14.01
N GLN A 34 10.33 -7.16 -13.89
CA GLN A 34 11.10 -5.94 -14.11
C GLN A 34 11.22 -5.60 -15.61
N GLY A 35 11.44 -4.31 -15.93
CA GLY A 35 11.69 -3.84 -17.29
C GLY A 35 10.46 -3.39 -18.07
N TYR A 36 9.26 -3.53 -17.49
CA TYR A 36 8.03 -2.92 -18.00
C TYR A 36 7.83 -1.55 -17.36
N LYS A 37 7.37 -0.58 -18.14
CA LYS A 37 6.91 0.70 -17.60
C LYS A 37 5.68 0.44 -16.75
N GLU A 38 5.71 0.79 -15.47
CA GLU A 38 4.52 0.76 -14.62
C GLU A 38 3.50 1.75 -15.21
N VAL A 39 2.30 1.25 -15.52
CA VAL A 39 1.17 2.05 -15.98
C VAL A 39 0.11 1.95 -14.91
N VAL A 40 -0.04 3.02 -14.13
CA VAL A 40 -1.08 3.11 -13.11
C VAL A 40 -2.43 3.28 -13.81
N THR A 41 -3.29 2.29 -13.64
CA THR A 41 -4.67 2.29 -14.13
C THR A 41 -5.55 3.19 -13.28
N SER A 42 -6.73 3.52 -13.78
CA SER A 42 -7.73 4.27 -13.01
C SER A 42 -8.25 3.50 -11.80
N GLU A 43 -8.22 2.16 -11.86
CA GLU A 43 -8.64 1.26 -10.77
C GLU A 43 -7.61 1.28 -9.65
N GLU A 44 -6.33 1.06 -9.98
CA GLU A 44 -5.21 1.15 -9.03
C GLU A 44 -5.24 2.49 -8.29
N ARG A 45 -5.41 3.60 -9.00
CA ARG A 45 -5.52 4.93 -8.38
C ARG A 45 -6.67 5.06 -7.38
N GLN A 46 -7.82 4.43 -7.67
CA GLN A 46 -8.95 4.42 -6.73
C GLN A 46 -8.64 3.59 -5.49
N GLU A 47 -7.89 2.50 -5.62
CA GLU A 47 -7.47 1.66 -4.51
C GLU A 47 -6.45 2.39 -3.61
N GLU A 48 -5.53 3.15 -4.18
CA GLU A 48 -4.59 4.02 -3.47
C GLU A 48 -5.33 5.09 -2.64
N GLU A 49 -6.28 5.79 -3.27
CA GLU A 49 -7.12 6.79 -2.61
C GLU A 49 -7.96 6.17 -1.49
N ALA A 50 -8.55 5.00 -1.74
CA ALA A 50 -9.34 4.27 -0.76
C ALA A 50 -8.49 3.78 0.42
N PHE A 51 -7.25 3.36 0.19
CA PHE A 51 -6.33 2.97 1.25
C PHE A 51 -5.95 4.17 2.12
N ILE A 52 -5.56 5.30 1.52
CA ILE A 52 -5.23 6.53 2.25
C ILE A 52 -6.43 7.00 3.09
N GLU A 53 -7.63 6.99 2.51
CA GLU A 53 -8.86 7.33 3.22
C GLU A 53 -9.08 6.42 4.42
N GLU A 54 -8.92 5.10 4.26
CA GLU A 54 -9.13 4.14 5.34
C GLU A 54 -8.10 4.30 6.48
N ILE A 55 -6.81 4.41 6.17
CA ILE A 55 -5.78 4.60 7.21
C ILE A 55 -5.91 5.95 7.91
N SER A 56 -6.40 6.98 7.22
CA SER A 56 -6.60 8.32 7.80
C SER A 56 -7.56 8.30 9.01
N ARG A 57 -8.49 7.35 9.04
CA ARG A 57 -9.46 7.20 10.13
C ARG A 57 -8.83 6.65 11.41
N THR A 58 -7.67 6.01 11.32
CA THR A 58 -6.98 5.37 12.44
C THR A 58 -6.34 6.37 13.40
N LEU A 59 -6.20 5.98 14.67
CA LEU A 59 -5.56 6.82 15.68
C LEU A 59 -4.10 7.19 15.35
N PRO A 60 -3.25 6.28 14.83
CA PRO A 60 -1.87 6.60 14.46
C PRO A 60 -1.77 7.73 13.42
N ILE A 61 -2.59 7.69 12.36
CA ILE A 61 -2.54 8.72 11.31
C ILE A 61 -3.12 10.05 11.81
N LYS A 62 -4.16 10.02 12.65
CA LYS A 62 -4.67 11.22 13.34
C LYS A 62 -3.62 11.84 14.26
N TYR A 63 -2.85 11.03 14.96
CA TYR A 63 -1.74 11.50 15.78
C TYR A 63 -0.64 12.13 14.92
N LEU A 64 -0.23 11.46 13.84
CA LEU A 64 0.75 11.97 12.89
C LEU A 64 0.35 13.33 12.34
N TYR A 65 -0.91 13.48 11.91
CA TYR A 65 -1.44 14.75 11.43
C TYR A 65 -1.31 15.86 12.48
N LYS A 66 -1.77 15.61 13.72
CA LYS A 66 -1.67 16.59 14.81
C LYS A 66 -0.23 16.97 15.12
N TYR A 67 0.68 15.99 15.11
CA TYR A 67 2.10 16.22 15.33
C TYR A 67 2.70 17.11 14.24
N LEU A 68 2.45 16.82 12.97
CA LEU A 68 2.96 17.60 11.84
C LEU A 68 2.35 19.01 11.79
N LEU A 69 1.07 19.15 12.18
CA LEU A 69 0.40 20.43 12.30
C LEU A 69 1.07 21.29 13.39
N ALA A 70 1.35 20.72 14.56
CA ALA A 70 2.06 21.40 15.63
C ALA A 70 3.50 21.80 15.25
N LYS A 71 4.13 21.09 14.31
CA LYS A 71 5.44 21.42 13.76
C LYS A 71 5.39 22.44 12.62
N GLY A 72 4.20 22.87 12.17
CA GLY A 72 4.04 23.78 11.04
C GLY A 72 4.44 23.17 9.69
N ILE A 73 4.49 21.84 9.58
CA ILE A 73 4.90 21.14 8.36
C ILE A 73 3.71 20.95 7.40
N VAL A 74 2.51 20.79 7.95
CA VAL A 74 1.27 20.65 7.21
C VAL A 74 0.27 21.74 7.60
N SER A 75 -0.64 22.07 6.69
CA SER A 75 -1.69 23.04 6.93
C SER A 75 -2.79 22.47 7.83
N GLY A 76 -3.68 23.35 8.32
CA GLY A 76 -4.91 22.96 9.01
C GLY A 76 -5.93 22.22 8.13
N ASN A 77 -5.64 22.00 6.85
CA ASN A 77 -6.52 21.29 5.93
C ASN A 77 -6.19 19.79 5.90
N TYR A 78 -7.11 18.99 6.42
CA TYR A 78 -6.93 17.54 6.47
C TYR A 78 -6.94 16.87 5.08
N GLN A 79 -7.66 17.44 4.10
CA GLN A 79 -7.66 16.91 2.74
C GLN A 79 -6.29 17.11 2.07
N GLU A 80 -5.66 18.29 2.25
CA GLU A 80 -4.30 18.52 1.78
C GLU A 80 -3.29 17.56 2.42
N PHE A 81 -3.46 17.23 3.71
CA PHE A 81 -2.63 16.22 4.36
C PHE A 81 -2.79 14.84 3.70
N LYS A 82 -4.02 14.39 3.43
CA LYS A 82 -4.26 13.12 2.73
C LYS A 82 -3.69 13.14 1.32
N SER A 83 -3.86 14.22 0.56
CA SER A 83 -3.27 14.36 -0.78
C SER A 83 -1.74 14.32 -0.75
N LYS A 84 -1.11 14.92 0.27
CA LYS A 84 0.34 14.82 0.48
C LYS A 84 0.76 13.39 0.82
N MET A 85 0.01 12.69 1.67
CA MET A 85 0.29 11.27 1.93
C MET A 85 0.18 10.43 0.66
N LEU A 86 -0.90 10.63 -0.12
CA LEU A 86 -1.08 9.94 -1.39
C LEU A 86 0.10 10.17 -2.32
N SER A 87 0.48 11.43 -2.56
CA SER A 87 1.62 11.79 -3.40
C SER A 87 2.95 11.21 -2.88
N LEU A 88 3.23 11.29 -1.58
CA LEU A 88 4.49 10.79 -1.01
C LEU A 88 4.65 9.26 -1.14
N TRP A 89 3.55 8.53 -1.03
CA TRP A 89 3.57 7.07 -1.07
C TRP A 89 3.40 6.53 -2.49
N PHE A 90 2.58 7.22 -3.30
CA PHE A 90 2.05 6.70 -4.55
C PHE A 90 2.47 7.43 -5.83
N ASP A 91 3.09 8.61 -5.74
CA ASP A 91 3.68 9.19 -6.94
C ASP A 91 4.87 8.35 -7.42
N LEU A 92 4.92 8.15 -8.74
CA LEU A 92 6.05 7.52 -9.40
C LEU A 92 7.29 8.38 -9.18
N CYS A 93 8.31 7.82 -8.54
CA CYS A 93 9.61 8.45 -8.52
C CYS A 93 10.15 8.51 -9.95
N GLY A 94 10.95 9.51 -10.32
CA GLY A 94 11.37 9.80 -11.72
C GLY A 94 12.05 8.67 -12.52
N ARG A 95 12.18 7.48 -11.94
CA ARG A 95 12.52 6.21 -12.59
C ARG A 95 11.30 5.43 -13.13
N GLY A 96 10.09 5.98 -13.00
CA GLY A 96 8.85 5.30 -13.41
C GLY A 96 8.47 4.14 -12.49
N VAL A 97 8.90 4.20 -11.22
CA VAL A 97 8.62 3.19 -10.20
C VAL A 97 7.99 3.86 -8.99
N HIS A 98 6.94 3.26 -8.48
CA HIS A 98 6.20 3.71 -7.32
C HIS A 98 7.03 3.63 -6.01
N LEU A 99 7.02 4.67 -5.19
CA LEU A 99 7.78 4.70 -3.92
C LEU A 99 7.34 3.59 -2.94
N ALA A 100 6.03 3.31 -2.83
CA ALA A 100 5.56 2.18 -2.05
C ALA A 100 6.01 0.82 -2.62
N VAL A 101 6.18 0.67 -3.94
CA VAL A 101 6.68 -0.56 -4.55
C VAL A 101 8.16 -0.77 -4.20
N LEU A 102 8.96 0.30 -4.13
CA LEU A 102 10.36 0.20 -3.65
C LEU A 102 10.45 -0.22 -2.18
N LEU A 103 9.55 0.26 -1.32
CA LEU A 103 9.51 -0.13 0.11
C LEU A 103 8.93 -1.53 0.33
N LEU A 104 7.99 -1.97 -0.52
CA LEU A 104 7.47 -3.33 -0.49
C LEU A 104 8.47 -4.32 -1.08
N LEU A 105 9.22 -3.96 -2.12
CA LEU A 105 10.26 -4.80 -2.70
C LEU A 105 11.40 -5.12 -1.72
N THR A 106 11.81 -4.18 -0.86
CA THR A 106 12.82 -4.47 0.16
C THR A 106 12.31 -5.38 1.28
N CYS A 107 10.99 -5.43 1.52
CA CYS A 107 10.37 -6.31 2.51
C CYS A 107 9.84 -7.65 1.95
N PHE A 108 9.49 -7.73 0.67
CA PHE A 108 8.81 -8.89 0.06
C PHE A 108 9.65 -9.66 -0.96
N CYS A 109 10.80 -9.13 -1.40
CA CYS A 109 11.74 -9.87 -2.26
C CYS A 109 12.59 -10.91 -1.48
N TRP A 110 12.02 -11.48 -0.39
CA TRP A 110 12.51 -12.70 0.29
C TRP A 110 11.38 -13.72 0.44
N ARG A 111 10.62 -14.00 -0.62
CA ARG A 111 10.05 -15.35 -0.75
C ARG A 111 9.77 -15.73 -2.20
N ASN A 112 10.61 -16.63 -2.68
CA ASN A 112 10.47 -17.46 -3.87
C ASN A 112 9.02 -17.62 -4.37
N GLN A 113 8.82 -17.20 -5.62
CA GLN A 113 8.04 -17.89 -6.66
C GLN A 113 6.78 -18.63 -6.21
N THR A 114 5.64 -17.92 -6.14
CA THR A 114 4.34 -18.28 -6.76
C THR A 114 3.25 -17.40 -6.17
N TRP A 115 3.02 -16.23 -6.76
CA TRP A 115 1.71 -15.58 -6.69
C TRP A 115 1.17 -15.57 -8.12
N ARG A 116 0.29 -16.54 -8.43
CA ARG A 116 -0.51 -16.48 -9.66
C ARG A 116 -1.53 -15.37 -9.49
N ALA A 117 -1.17 -14.16 -9.90
CA ALA A 117 -2.10 -13.05 -10.04
C ALA A 117 -2.99 -13.26 -11.29
N ARG A 118 -4.12 -13.93 -11.08
CA ARG A 118 -5.42 -13.85 -11.77
C ARG A 118 -6.15 -15.16 -11.58
N SER A 119 -7.11 -15.19 -10.67
CA SER A 119 -8.21 -16.16 -10.70
C SER A 119 -9.40 -15.60 -9.91
N LEU A 120 -10.36 -15.06 -10.66
CA LEU A 120 -11.81 -15.31 -10.49
C LEU A 120 -12.35 -15.25 -9.06
N TRP A 121 -12.85 -14.08 -8.66
CA TRP A 121 -13.92 -13.96 -7.66
C TRP A 121 -14.96 -12.93 -8.10
N ILE A 122 -15.54 -13.12 -9.30
CA ILE A 122 -16.93 -12.78 -9.59
C ILE A 122 -17.48 -13.90 -10.49
N SER A 123 -18.42 -14.67 -9.93
CA SER A 123 -19.13 -15.86 -10.44
C SER A 123 -18.45 -17.20 -10.26
#